data_AF-A0A7C9RQB5-F1
#
_entry.id   AF-A0A7C9RQB5-F1
#
_cell.length_a   1.000
_cell.length_b   1.000
_cell.length_c   1.000
_cell.angle_alpha   90.00
_cell.angle_beta   90.00
_cell.angle_gamma   90.00
#
_symmetry.space_group_name_H-M   'P 1'
#
loop_
_entity.id
_entity.type
_entity.pdbx_description
1 polymer ?
#
loop_
_entity_poly.entity_id
_entity_poly.type
_entity_poly.pdbx_seq_one_letter_code
_entity_poly.pdbx_strand_id
1 'polypeptide(L)'
;MIAVVPVKYAATDSVWSREQFENWMRPGIRHSLGDFWWRCSRGLFDVSSQVYDPVVVPDPGTVTNDGRGALQDAVVKAATQVDWVHTDVLLIWFARPTGWWGGGEVWVPGPDGLQKKIRATVVDSITPFDAACQELGHSFELDHELDAAGAAYMSPYSAMSARTYGSVAASWIRKSVAALPDGGLNKESPFTNIPANLIVGPLVPGAHLYRDPRFRDSSSVVNVRDLPVKVRLYKPDYSSPGSGKPVMIAVPSQRRDGRVFCVELRRAKAETYDQGIAVEGLVVHSINPDGRVRYDGVADLSRTDWACPAGDFSLRRTTVAEDFVDVEVLPGSVISFPIRGVLLAGGFRTQHQLNTMPYEDMRNTLIVCLASLSNQNDYQRFDNDTLAGMGAVMVFLRRNGLRDDAALKSMTADDQRNVMIVELGAQTGAGQALQGFTNLQLAQIALGSDLATRGRRPGSTPFYVRGVLLAGRFRSQHQLNTMSRDDMRNTLIVVMTSLSNQTDYQAYSDADLAGVGAVMVFLRETGIRDDAALKKMSADDQRNVAIVELFAQTNRNLQGLGNLDLVLTALGVERF
;
A
#
# COMPACT_ATOMS: atom_id res chain seq x y z
N MET A 1 -34.47 8.78 -8.65
CA MET A 1 -34.46 8.68 -10.14
C MET A 1 -33.65 9.79 -10.79
N ILE A 2 -32.89 9.45 -11.83
CA ILE A 2 -32.10 10.34 -12.70
C ILE A 2 -32.91 10.75 -13.94
N ALA A 3 -33.12 12.03 -14.18
CA ALA A 3 -33.70 12.54 -15.43
C ALA A 3 -32.57 12.85 -16.43
N VAL A 4 -32.58 12.23 -17.61
CA VAL A 4 -31.63 12.50 -18.69
C VAL A 4 -32.28 13.41 -19.72
N VAL A 5 -31.75 14.61 -19.88
CA VAL A 5 -32.27 15.63 -20.80
C VAL A 5 -31.21 15.96 -21.86
N PRO A 6 -31.38 15.47 -23.10
CA PRO A 6 -30.58 15.91 -24.24
C PRO A 6 -30.93 17.35 -24.60
N VAL A 7 -29.92 18.16 -24.90
CA VAL A 7 -30.08 19.58 -25.20
C VAL A 7 -29.47 19.92 -26.54
N LYS A 8 -30.24 20.66 -27.35
CA LYS A 8 -29.85 21.21 -28.64
C LYS A 8 -29.83 22.73 -28.57
N TYR A 9 -28.99 23.34 -29.41
CA TYR A 9 -29.01 24.78 -29.66
C TYR A 9 -29.70 25.13 -30.97
N ALA A 10 -29.70 24.19 -31.92
CA ALA A 10 -30.44 24.26 -33.17
C ALA A 10 -31.16 22.95 -33.47
N ALA A 11 -32.25 23.00 -34.23
CA ALA A 11 -32.99 21.80 -34.64
C ALA A 11 -32.12 20.78 -35.41
N THR A 12 -31.09 21.28 -36.11
CA THR A 12 -30.12 20.49 -36.88
C THR A 12 -29.05 19.81 -36.02
N ASP A 13 -29.00 20.09 -34.71
CA ASP A 13 -28.04 19.45 -33.83
C ASP A 13 -28.34 17.96 -33.68
N SER A 14 -27.29 17.16 -33.82
CA SER A 14 -27.34 15.73 -33.64
C SER A 14 -27.24 15.39 -32.14
N VAL A 15 -28.16 14.55 -31.69
CA VAL A 15 -28.14 13.94 -30.36
C VAL A 15 -28.11 12.43 -30.56
N TRP A 16 -27.65 11.68 -29.55
CA TRP A 16 -27.78 10.23 -29.60
C TRP A 16 -29.25 9.81 -29.69
N SER A 17 -29.50 8.62 -30.24
CA SER A 17 -30.85 8.07 -30.23
C SER A 17 -31.30 7.84 -28.78
N ARG A 18 -32.62 7.79 -28.55
CA ARG A 18 -33.17 7.46 -27.24
C ARG A 18 -32.62 6.12 -26.74
N GLU A 19 -32.56 5.11 -27.61
CA GLU A 19 -32.00 3.79 -27.29
C GLU A 19 -30.53 3.86 -26.85
N GLN A 20 -29.70 4.70 -27.48
CA GLN A 20 -28.31 4.89 -27.07
C GLN A 20 -28.20 5.51 -25.67
N PHE A 21 -29.02 6.53 -25.35
CA PHE A 21 -29.06 7.11 -24.00
C PHE A 21 -29.56 6.10 -22.96
N GLU A 22 -30.62 5.34 -23.28
CA GLU A 22 -31.16 4.30 -22.41
C GLU A 22 -30.11 3.22 -22.14
N ASN A 23 -29.39 2.76 -23.16
CA ASN A 23 -28.30 1.80 -23.01
C ASN A 23 -27.12 2.38 -22.23
N TRP A 24 -26.80 3.65 -22.43
CA TRP A 24 -25.74 4.34 -21.69
C TRP A 24 -26.06 4.47 -20.19
N MET A 25 -27.34 4.56 -19.79
CA MET A 25 -27.73 4.57 -18.38
C MET A 25 -28.10 3.19 -17.82
N ARG A 26 -28.09 2.12 -18.63
CA ARG A 26 -28.57 0.81 -18.19
C ARG A 26 -27.50 0.02 -17.43
N PRO A 27 -27.78 -0.45 -16.19
CA PRO A 27 -26.92 -1.41 -15.51
C PRO A 27 -26.76 -2.71 -16.30
N GLY A 28 -25.59 -3.36 -16.22
CA GLY A 28 -25.32 -4.63 -16.89
C GLY A 28 -24.80 -4.50 -18.33
N ILE A 29 -24.90 -3.33 -18.97
CA ILE A 29 -24.18 -3.04 -20.21
C ILE A 29 -22.80 -2.50 -19.84
N ARG A 30 -21.76 -3.31 -20.00
CA ARG A 30 -20.39 -2.92 -19.62
C ARG A 30 -19.98 -1.60 -20.30
N HIS A 31 -19.36 -0.69 -19.55
CA HIS A 31 -18.97 0.66 -19.98
C HIS A 31 -20.15 1.59 -20.28
N SER A 32 -21.37 1.23 -19.86
CA SER A 32 -22.44 2.20 -19.64
C SER A 32 -22.19 2.95 -18.33
N LEU A 33 -22.71 4.18 -18.23
CA LEU A 33 -22.66 5.00 -17.02
C LEU A 33 -23.49 4.35 -15.89
N GLY A 34 -24.60 3.71 -16.24
CA GLY A 34 -25.40 2.93 -15.30
C GLY A 34 -24.68 1.71 -14.73
N ASP A 35 -24.00 0.92 -15.57
CA ASP A 35 -23.21 -0.24 -15.14
C ASP A 35 -22.02 0.19 -14.29
N PHE A 36 -21.36 1.30 -14.65
CA PHE A 36 -20.28 1.87 -13.85
C PHE A 36 -20.74 2.18 -12.43
N TRP A 37 -21.82 2.96 -12.26
CA TRP A 37 -22.28 3.37 -10.93
C TRP A 37 -22.96 2.25 -10.15
N TRP A 38 -23.69 1.36 -10.83
CA TRP A 38 -24.20 0.14 -10.21
C TRP A 38 -23.05 -0.68 -9.62
N ARG A 39 -21.96 -0.85 -10.38
CA ARG A 39 -20.77 -1.54 -9.90
C ARG A 39 -20.10 -0.76 -8.77
N CYS A 40 -19.61 0.45 -9.02
CA CYS A 40 -18.90 1.26 -8.03
C CYS A 40 -19.61 1.33 -6.69
N SER A 41 -20.95 1.39 -6.67
CA SER A 41 -21.76 1.46 -5.45
C SER A 41 -22.24 0.11 -4.90
N ARG A 42 -21.98 -1.02 -5.58
CA ARG A 42 -22.57 -2.34 -5.28
C ARG A 42 -24.10 -2.28 -5.21
N GLY A 43 -24.73 -1.46 -6.05
CA GLY A 43 -26.16 -1.21 -6.07
C GLY A 43 -26.70 -0.37 -4.91
N LEU A 44 -25.84 0.31 -4.13
CA LEU A 44 -26.27 1.22 -3.07
C LEU A 44 -26.84 2.53 -3.60
N PHE A 45 -26.40 2.96 -4.79
CA PHE A 45 -26.91 4.14 -5.46
C PHE A 45 -28.09 3.78 -6.36
N ASP A 46 -29.16 4.58 -6.28
CA ASP A 46 -30.26 4.50 -7.22
C ASP A 46 -29.83 5.09 -8.57
N VAL A 47 -29.53 4.20 -9.50
CA VAL A 47 -29.18 4.54 -10.89
C VAL A 47 -30.38 4.42 -11.84
N SER A 48 -31.61 4.30 -11.32
CA SER A 48 -32.81 4.34 -12.15
C SER A 48 -32.86 5.65 -12.93
N SER A 49 -33.17 5.58 -14.22
CA SER A 49 -33.13 6.73 -15.11
C SER A 49 -34.28 6.77 -16.08
N GLN A 50 -34.70 7.98 -16.48
CA GLN A 50 -35.63 8.23 -17.57
C GLN A 50 -35.02 9.19 -18.58
N VAL A 51 -35.03 8.78 -19.85
CA VAL A 51 -34.54 9.61 -20.98
C VAL A 51 -35.71 10.36 -21.59
N TYR A 52 -35.59 11.68 -21.64
CA TYR A 52 -36.61 12.57 -22.18
C TYR A 52 -36.30 13.02 -23.61
N ASP A 53 -37.30 13.55 -24.29
CA ASP A 53 -37.11 14.14 -25.61
C ASP A 53 -36.16 15.35 -25.56
N PRO A 54 -35.35 15.59 -26.61
CA PRO A 54 -34.41 16.70 -26.63
C PRO A 54 -35.12 18.04 -26.52
N VAL A 55 -34.58 18.94 -25.72
CA VAL A 55 -35.05 20.32 -25.61
C VAL A 55 -34.16 21.27 -26.40
N VAL A 56 -34.71 22.40 -26.83
CA VAL A 56 -33.95 23.46 -27.50
C VAL A 56 -33.79 24.64 -26.55
N VAL A 57 -32.56 25.06 -26.32
CA VAL A 57 -32.23 26.27 -25.55
C VAL A 57 -31.39 27.23 -26.39
N PRO A 58 -31.35 28.53 -26.08
CA PRO A 58 -30.44 29.46 -26.75
C PRO A 58 -28.98 29.02 -26.57
N ASP A 59 -28.17 29.18 -27.63
CA ASP A 59 -26.72 28.90 -27.58
C ASP A 59 -26.04 29.89 -26.62
N PRO A 60 -25.44 29.42 -25.51
CA PRO A 60 -24.75 30.28 -24.57
C PRO A 60 -23.36 30.71 -25.07
N GLY A 61 -22.87 30.16 -26.19
CA GLY A 61 -21.46 30.24 -26.56
C GLY A 61 -20.58 29.48 -25.55
N THR A 62 -19.38 29.98 -25.30
CA THR A 62 -18.51 29.42 -24.25
C THR A 62 -19.05 29.77 -22.87
N VAL A 63 -19.33 28.76 -22.05
CA VAL A 63 -19.90 28.95 -20.71
C VAL A 63 -18.80 29.32 -19.71
N THR A 64 -18.90 30.51 -19.11
CA THR A 64 -18.05 30.92 -17.99
C THR A 64 -18.58 30.33 -16.67
N ASN A 65 -17.77 30.38 -15.59
CA ASN A 65 -18.20 29.88 -14.28
C ASN A 65 -19.49 30.54 -13.78
N ASP A 66 -19.63 31.85 -13.99
CA ASP A 66 -20.81 32.62 -13.57
C ASP A 66 -22.06 32.31 -14.42
N GLY A 67 -21.87 31.82 -15.66
CA GLY A 67 -22.96 31.49 -16.58
C GLY A 67 -23.60 30.12 -16.37
N ARG A 68 -23.02 29.27 -15.52
CA ARG A 68 -23.43 27.86 -15.35
C ARG A 68 -24.87 27.72 -14.84
N GLY A 69 -25.23 28.48 -13.81
CA GLY A 69 -26.57 28.43 -13.21
C GLY A 69 -27.66 28.86 -14.20
N ALA A 70 -27.44 29.97 -14.91
CA ALA A 70 -28.38 30.44 -15.93
C ALA A 70 -28.61 29.44 -17.07
N LEU A 71 -27.56 28.71 -17.47
CA LEU A 71 -27.68 27.66 -18.48
C LEU A 71 -28.51 26.47 -17.96
N GLN A 72 -28.26 26.02 -16.73
CA GLN A 72 -29.05 24.95 -16.10
C GLN A 72 -30.52 25.35 -15.95
N ASP A 73 -30.79 26.58 -15.51
CA ASP A 73 -32.15 27.11 -15.36
C ASP A 73 -32.88 27.18 -16.72
N ALA A 74 -32.18 27.56 -17.79
CA ALA A 74 -32.74 27.58 -19.14
C ALA A 74 -33.17 26.17 -19.60
N VAL A 75 -32.37 25.14 -19.29
CA VAL A 75 -32.71 23.74 -19.57
C VAL A 75 -33.91 23.30 -18.75
N VAL A 76 -33.93 23.56 -17.44
CA VAL A 76 -35.07 23.21 -16.57
C VAL A 76 -36.37 23.85 -17.08
N LYS A 77 -36.32 25.12 -17.47
CA LYS A 77 -37.48 25.83 -18.03
C LYS A 77 -37.96 25.25 -19.36
N ALA A 78 -37.03 24.79 -20.21
CA ALA A 78 -37.37 24.18 -21.49
C ALA A 78 -37.90 22.74 -21.33
N ALA A 79 -37.43 22.03 -20.31
CA ALA A 79 -37.74 20.63 -20.03
C ALA A 79 -39.08 20.42 -19.29
N THR A 80 -40.16 20.95 -19.88
CA THR A 80 -41.54 20.88 -19.34
C THR A 80 -42.12 19.46 -19.29
N GLN A 81 -41.51 18.51 -20.01
CA GLN A 81 -41.89 17.11 -20.07
C GLN A 81 -41.37 16.27 -18.89
N VAL A 82 -40.45 16.82 -18.09
CA VAL A 82 -39.80 16.08 -16.99
C VAL A 82 -40.72 16.03 -15.78
N ASP A 83 -40.88 14.84 -15.20
CA ASP A 83 -41.52 14.70 -13.89
C ASP A 83 -40.53 15.09 -12.79
N TRP A 84 -40.49 16.39 -12.50
CA TRP A 84 -39.61 16.92 -11.49
C TRP A 84 -39.93 16.41 -10.09
N VAL A 85 -41.16 15.99 -9.79
CA VAL A 85 -41.56 15.53 -8.46
C VAL A 85 -40.72 14.33 -8.03
N HIS A 86 -40.56 13.35 -8.92
CA HIS A 86 -39.83 12.10 -8.66
C HIS A 86 -38.36 12.11 -9.11
N THR A 87 -37.86 13.26 -9.57
CA THR A 87 -36.47 13.42 -10.01
C THR A 87 -35.58 13.88 -8.86
N ASP A 88 -34.47 13.18 -8.62
CA ASP A 88 -33.48 13.51 -7.57
C ASP A 88 -32.17 14.04 -8.17
N VAL A 89 -31.87 13.63 -9.40
CA VAL A 89 -30.67 14.03 -10.15
C VAL A 89 -31.07 14.39 -11.58
N LEU A 90 -30.55 15.50 -12.09
CA LEU A 90 -30.70 15.93 -13.48
C LEU A 90 -29.38 15.71 -14.24
N LEU A 91 -29.37 14.84 -15.25
CA LEU A 91 -28.26 14.71 -16.18
C LEU A 91 -28.58 15.47 -17.46
N ILE A 92 -27.87 16.57 -17.68
CA ILE A 92 -27.97 17.41 -18.88
C ILE A 92 -26.88 16.99 -19.85
N TRP A 93 -27.27 16.60 -21.06
CA TRP A 93 -26.33 16.24 -22.13
C TRP A 93 -26.45 17.23 -23.30
N PHE A 94 -25.40 18.00 -23.58
CA PHE A 94 -25.40 18.97 -24.67
C PHE A 94 -24.88 18.38 -25.99
N ALA A 95 -25.61 18.61 -27.08
CA ALA A 95 -25.25 18.15 -28.42
C ALA A 95 -23.95 18.77 -28.96
N ARG A 96 -23.59 19.97 -28.50
CA ARG A 96 -22.35 20.65 -28.86
C ARG A 96 -21.47 20.90 -27.64
N PRO A 97 -20.14 20.97 -27.82
CA PRO A 97 -19.23 21.35 -26.76
C PRO A 97 -19.60 22.70 -26.16
N THR A 98 -19.71 22.77 -24.84
CA THR A 98 -20.03 24.00 -24.11
C THR A 98 -18.78 24.69 -23.57
N GLY A 99 -17.63 23.99 -23.60
CA GLY A 99 -16.41 24.37 -22.88
C GLY A 99 -16.49 24.09 -21.38
N TRP A 100 -17.55 23.41 -20.92
CA TRP A 100 -17.80 23.09 -19.53
C TRP A 100 -18.60 21.79 -19.37
N TRP A 101 -17.99 20.80 -18.73
CA TRP A 101 -18.71 19.75 -18.02
C TRP A 101 -18.53 19.96 -16.52
N GLY A 102 -19.55 19.60 -15.74
CA GLY A 102 -19.55 19.91 -14.31
C GLY A 102 -20.80 19.47 -13.56
N GLY A 103 -20.66 19.29 -12.26
CA GLY A 103 -21.75 19.17 -11.31
C GLY A 103 -22.23 20.51 -10.75
N GLY A 104 -23.43 20.51 -10.18
CA GLY A 104 -23.97 21.63 -9.43
C GLY A 104 -25.31 21.29 -8.78
N GLU A 105 -25.94 22.30 -8.19
CA GLU A 105 -27.31 22.21 -7.70
C GLU A 105 -28.19 23.18 -8.48
N VAL A 106 -29.37 22.72 -8.88
CA VAL A 106 -30.33 23.50 -9.67
C VAL A 106 -31.71 23.48 -9.00
N TRP A 107 -32.46 24.57 -9.15
CA TRP A 107 -33.84 24.66 -8.70
C TRP A 107 -34.78 24.10 -9.76
N VAL A 108 -35.67 23.20 -9.35
CA VAL A 108 -36.69 22.59 -10.22
C VAL A 108 -38.08 22.72 -9.59
N PRO A 109 -39.16 22.61 -10.38
CA PRO A 109 -40.51 22.51 -9.83
C PRO A 109 -40.64 21.37 -8.80
N GLY A 110 -41.26 21.68 -7.67
CA GLY A 110 -41.54 20.75 -6.58
C GLY A 110 -43.02 20.32 -6.51
N PRO A 111 -43.33 19.32 -5.67
CA PRO A 111 -44.67 18.70 -5.60
C PRO A 111 -45.81 19.66 -5.24
N ASP A 112 -45.53 20.69 -4.43
CA ASP A 112 -46.54 21.61 -3.90
C ASP A 112 -46.62 22.94 -4.69
N GLY A 113 -46.05 22.98 -5.91
CA GLY A 113 -45.89 24.22 -6.69
C GLY A 113 -44.76 25.14 -6.20
N LEU A 114 -44.04 24.74 -5.15
CA LEU A 114 -42.79 25.36 -4.68
C LEU A 114 -41.60 24.89 -5.53
N GLN A 115 -40.42 25.47 -5.35
CA GLN A 115 -39.17 24.97 -5.95
C GLN A 115 -38.48 23.98 -5.00
N LYS A 116 -37.88 22.93 -5.54
CA LYS A 116 -36.95 22.04 -4.83
C LYS A 116 -35.56 22.09 -5.47
N LYS A 117 -34.53 21.93 -4.66
CA LYS A 117 -33.15 21.86 -5.15
C LYS A 117 -32.78 20.41 -5.43
N ILE A 118 -32.25 20.14 -6.62
CA ILE A 118 -31.71 18.82 -6.98
C ILE A 118 -30.29 18.98 -7.51
N ARG A 119 -29.54 17.88 -7.55
CA ARG A 119 -28.19 17.88 -8.12
C ARG A 119 -28.26 17.74 -9.63
N ALA A 120 -27.40 18.47 -10.33
CA ALA A 120 -27.30 18.46 -11.78
C ALA A 120 -25.89 18.04 -12.21
N THR A 121 -25.83 17.12 -13.16
CA THR A 121 -24.63 16.69 -13.87
C THR A 121 -24.71 17.21 -15.30
N VAL A 122 -23.73 17.99 -15.71
CA VAL A 122 -23.65 18.56 -17.06
C VAL A 122 -22.50 17.92 -17.81
N VAL A 123 -22.82 17.33 -18.95
CA VAL A 123 -21.88 16.75 -19.90
C VAL A 123 -22.26 17.17 -21.31
N ASP A 124 -21.34 17.01 -22.26
CA ASP A 124 -21.56 17.34 -23.66
C ASP A 124 -21.07 16.23 -24.60
N SER A 125 -21.24 16.46 -25.90
CA SER A 125 -20.91 15.47 -26.92
C SER A 125 -19.45 15.08 -26.99
N ILE A 126 -18.52 15.86 -26.42
CA ILE A 126 -17.08 15.54 -26.41
C ILE A 126 -16.56 15.21 -25.01
N THR A 127 -17.43 15.14 -24.00
CA THR A 127 -17.06 14.82 -22.63
C THR A 127 -16.60 13.36 -22.53
N PRO A 128 -15.37 13.08 -22.05
CA PRO A 128 -14.87 11.74 -21.83
C PRO A 128 -15.78 10.90 -20.91
N PHE A 129 -15.81 9.57 -21.08
CA PHE A 129 -16.67 8.71 -20.25
C PHE A 129 -16.28 8.75 -18.77
N ASP A 130 -14.99 8.76 -18.45
CA ASP A 130 -14.49 8.89 -17.08
C ASP A 130 -14.86 10.24 -16.45
N ALA A 131 -14.80 11.34 -17.22
CA ALA A 131 -15.27 12.64 -16.78
C ALA A 131 -16.78 12.62 -16.52
N ALA A 132 -17.59 12.02 -17.40
CA ALA A 132 -19.01 11.85 -17.17
C ALA A 132 -19.32 11.01 -15.92
N CYS A 133 -18.50 9.99 -15.65
CA CYS A 133 -18.54 9.26 -14.39
C CYS A 133 -18.31 10.21 -13.21
N GLN A 134 -17.18 10.93 -13.19
CA GLN A 134 -16.83 11.87 -12.12
C GLN A 134 -17.97 12.87 -11.83
N GLU A 135 -18.52 13.51 -12.87
CA GLU A 135 -19.56 14.54 -12.71
C GLU A 135 -20.88 13.96 -12.19
N LEU A 136 -21.22 12.72 -12.54
CA LEU A 136 -22.35 12.02 -11.92
C LEU A 136 -22.03 11.58 -10.47
N GLY A 137 -20.76 11.30 -10.16
CA GLY A 137 -20.30 11.03 -8.80
C GLY A 137 -20.53 12.19 -7.84
N HIS A 138 -20.35 13.43 -8.30
CA HIS A 138 -20.70 14.62 -7.52
C HIS A 138 -22.20 14.70 -7.22
N SER A 139 -23.06 14.19 -8.11
CA SER A 139 -24.50 14.06 -7.85
C SER A 139 -24.84 12.96 -6.83
N PHE A 140 -23.91 12.05 -6.55
CA PHE A 140 -23.97 11.08 -5.43
C PHE A 140 -23.19 11.53 -4.19
N GLU A 141 -22.89 12.83 -4.09
CA GLU A 141 -22.17 13.42 -2.95
C GLU A 141 -20.73 12.97 -2.77
N LEU A 142 -20.10 12.49 -3.85
CA LEU A 142 -18.69 12.14 -3.83
C LEU A 142 -17.82 13.37 -4.12
N ASP A 143 -16.72 13.47 -3.39
CA ASP A 143 -15.73 14.54 -3.52
C ASP A 143 -14.58 14.13 -4.43
N HIS A 144 -13.82 15.12 -4.93
CA HIS A 144 -12.50 14.84 -5.48
C HIS A 144 -11.60 14.20 -4.43
N GLU A 145 -10.79 13.24 -4.87
CA GLU A 145 -9.73 12.68 -4.03
C GLU A 145 -8.51 13.59 -4.05
N LEU A 146 -7.84 13.63 -2.90
CA LEU A 146 -6.58 14.35 -2.73
C LEU A 146 -5.43 13.33 -2.68
N ASP A 147 -4.22 13.73 -3.09
CA ASP A 147 -3.02 12.98 -2.70
C ASP A 147 -2.64 13.25 -1.24
N ALA A 148 -1.55 12.62 -0.81
CA ALA A 148 -0.95 12.84 0.50
C ALA A 148 -0.53 14.31 0.76
N ALA A 149 -0.27 15.12 -0.28
CA ALA A 149 0.08 16.53 -0.17
C ALA A 149 -1.16 17.45 -0.20
N GLY A 150 -2.36 16.91 -0.40
CA GLY A 150 -3.60 17.66 -0.51
C GLY A 150 -3.93 18.16 -1.92
N ALA A 151 -3.19 17.75 -2.94
CA ALA A 151 -3.47 18.10 -4.33
C ALA A 151 -4.59 17.22 -4.90
N ALA A 152 -5.57 17.83 -5.56
CA ALA A 152 -6.67 17.11 -6.17
C ALA A 152 -6.23 16.39 -7.46
N TYR A 153 -6.96 15.33 -7.81
CA TYR A 153 -6.77 14.60 -9.06
C TYR A 153 -5.45 13.83 -9.17
N MET A 154 -4.97 13.28 -8.05
CA MET A 154 -3.69 12.59 -7.95
C MET A 154 -3.82 11.14 -7.41
N SER A 155 -4.91 10.45 -7.76
CA SER A 155 -5.12 9.01 -7.61
C SER A 155 -5.39 8.33 -8.97
N PRO A 156 -4.52 7.40 -9.44
CA PRO A 156 -4.71 6.67 -10.71
C PRO A 156 -5.73 5.53 -10.61
N TYR A 157 -6.34 5.34 -9.44
CA TYR A 157 -7.21 4.20 -9.11
C TYR A 157 -8.66 4.62 -8.85
N SER A 158 -9.04 5.84 -9.24
CA SER A 158 -10.40 6.36 -9.03
C SER A 158 -10.85 7.34 -10.10
N ALA A 159 -12.05 7.15 -10.65
CA ALA A 159 -12.69 8.15 -11.51
C ALA A 159 -12.92 9.49 -10.80
N MET A 160 -12.99 9.53 -9.45
CA MET A 160 -13.08 10.79 -8.69
C MET A 160 -11.76 11.58 -8.66
N SER A 161 -10.73 11.08 -9.36
CA SER A 161 -9.39 11.64 -9.37
C SER A 161 -8.60 11.40 -10.66
N ALA A 162 -9.09 10.60 -11.59
CA ALA A 162 -8.33 10.09 -12.73
C ALA A 162 -8.02 11.16 -13.80
N ARG A 163 -8.56 12.37 -13.69
CA ARG A 163 -8.50 13.42 -14.73
C ARG A 163 -7.09 13.76 -15.22
N THR A 164 -6.06 13.62 -14.39
CA THR A 164 -4.67 13.93 -14.77
C THR A 164 -3.86 12.71 -15.22
N TYR A 165 -4.47 11.53 -15.25
CA TYR A 165 -3.76 10.28 -15.49
C TYR A 165 -3.75 9.86 -16.94
N GLY A 166 -2.55 9.53 -17.41
CA GLY A 166 -2.30 8.96 -18.71
C GLY A 166 -1.09 9.62 -19.38
N SER A 167 -0.09 8.81 -19.73
CA SER A 167 0.63 9.09 -20.97
C SER A 167 -0.35 8.86 -22.14
N VAL A 168 0.10 9.01 -23.39
CA VAL A 168 -0.66 8.74 -24.63
C VAL A 168 -1.15 7.27 -24.78
N ALA A 169 -1.24 6.53 -23.67
CA ALA A 169 -1.44 5.09 -23.61
C ALA A 169 -2.86 4.71 -24.07
N ALA A 170 -2.91 3.92 -25.13
CA ALA A 170 -4.11 3.25 -25.64
C ALA A 170 -4.81 2.37 -24.59
N SER A 171 -4.22 2.14 -23.41
CA SER A 171 -4.74 1.27 -22.36
C SER A 171 -6.04 1.78 -21.73
N TRP A 172 -6.32 3.09 -21.74
CA TRP A 172 -7.58 3.66 -21.25
C TRP A 172 -8.67 3.76 -22.32
N ILE A 173 -8.40 3.29 -23.54
CA ILE A 173 -9.34 3.36 -24.66
C ILE A 173 -10.04 2.00 -24.80
N ARG A 174 -11.36 1.95 -24.58
CA ARG A 174 -12.16 0.76 -24.88
C ARG A 174 -12.48 0.68 -26.37
N LYS A 175 -12.86 -0.52 -26.83
CA LYS A 175 -13.43 -0.70 -28.17
C LYS A 175 -14.81 -0.08 -28.26
N SER A 176 -15.18 0.35 -29.47
CA SER A 176 -16.56 0.74 -29.79
C SER A 176 -17.50 -0.46 -29.63
N VAL A 177 -18.70 -0.18 -29.16
CA VAL A 177 -19.76 -1.16 -28.95
C VAL A 177 -21.02 -0.55 -29.56
N ALA A 178 -21.63 -1.25 -30.53
CA ALA A 178 -22.74 -0.70 -31.31
C ALA A 178 -23.93 -0.19 -30.46
N ALA A 179 -24.16 -0.79 -29.29
CA ALA A 179 -25.24 -0.43 -28.39
C ALA A 179 -24.96 0.84 -27.55
N LEU A 180 -23.71 1.31 -27.49
CA LEU A 180 -23.28 2.47 -26.71
C LEU A 180 -22.85 3.62 -27.63
N PRO A 181 -23.01 4.88 -27.18
CA PRO A 181 -22.45 6.00 -27.92
C PRO A 181 -20.92 6.02 -27.83
N ASP A 182 -20.26 6.37 -28.94
CA ASP A 182 -18.82 6.66 -28.96
C ASP A 182 -18.53 8.14 -28.62
N GLY A 183 -19.54 9.01 -28.76
CA GLY A 183 -19.39 10.46 -28.59
C GLY A 183 -18.66 11.12 -29.76
N GLY A 184 -18.53 12.44 -29.66
CA GLY A 184 -17.69 13.25 -30.55
C GLY A 184 -16.21 13.10 -30.22
N LEU A 185 -15.37 13.67 -31.07
CA LEU A 185 -13.92 13.64 -30.89
C LEU A 185 -13.51 14.55 -29.72
N ASN A 186 -12.84 13.96 -28.73
CA ASN A 186 -12.29 14.70 -27.60
C ASN A 186 -11.23 15.71 -28.08
N LYS A 187 -11.17 16.86 -27.39
CA LYS A 187 -10.26 17.97 -27.71
C LYS A 187 -9.08 18.08 -26.74
N GLU A 188 -9.14 17.40 -25.60
CA GLU A 188 -8.11 17.51 -24.55
C GLU A 188 -7.02 16.44 -24.70
N SER A 189 -5.77 16.83 -24.47
CA SER A 189 -4.63 15.90 -24.32
C SER A 189 -4.79 15.08 -23.03
N PRO A 190 -4.36 13.80 -22.96
CA PRO A 190 -3.62 13.06 -23.98
C PRO A 190 -4.49 12.37 -25.05
N PHE A 191 -5.82 12.51 -24.98
CA PHE A 191 -6.77 11.76 -25.81
C PHE A 191 -7.39 12.60 -26.94
N THR A 192 -6.63 13.53 -27.51
CA THR A 192 -7.10 14.37 -28.61
C THR A 192 -7.48 13.50 -29.81
N ASN A 193 -8.63 13.78 -30.43
CA ASN A 193 -9.20 13.04 -31.57
C ASN A 193 -9.61 11.59 -31.28
N ILE A 194 -9.68 11.18 -30.02
CA ILE A 194 -10.31 9.91 -29.63
C ILE A 194 -11.80 10.17 -29.37
N PRO A 195 -12.73 9.31 -29.85
CA PRO A 195 -14.14 9.43 -29.49
C PRO A 195 -14.32 9.41 -27.96
N ALA A 196 -14.98 10.43 -27.42
CA ALA A 196 -14.91 10.75 -26.01
C ALA A 196 -15.42 9.62 -25.10
N ASN A 197 -16.49 8.93 -25.49
CA ASN A 197 -17.05 7.85 -24.67
C ASN A 197 -16.28 6.52 -24.77
N LEU A 198 -15.20 6.47 -25.55
CA LEU A 198 -14.24 5.37 -25.54
C LEU A 198 -13.13 5.56 -24.50
N ILE A 199 -12.94 6.78 -23.99
CA ILE A 199 -11.94 7.10 -22.95
C ILE A 199 -12.56 6.73 -21.60
N VAL A 200 -12.18 5.58 -21.05
CA VAL A 200 -12.72 5.08 -19.78
C VAL A 200 -11.78 5.36 -18.62
N GLY A 201 -12.24 5.10 -17.40
CA GLY A 201 -11.46 5.29 -16.18
C GLY A 201 -11.71 4.18 -15.15
N PRO A 202 -10.88 4.14 -14.10
CA PRO A 202 -10.96 3.13 -13.06
C PRO A 202 -12.22 3.29 -12.21
N LEU A 203 -12.64 2.20 -11.57
CA LEU A 203 -13.76 2.25 -10.61
C LEU A 203 -13.42 3.14 -9.41
N VAL A 204 -14.44 3.76 -8.81
CA VAL A 204 -14.31 4.53 -7.58
C VAL A 204 -13.95 3.58 -6.42
N PRO A 205 -13.00 3.94 -5.53
CA PRO A 205 -12.64 3.09 -4.40
C PRO A 205 -13.78 3.02 -3.38
N GLY A 206 -13.91 1.88 -2.73
CA GLY A 206 -14.87 1.64 -1.65
C GLY A 206 -14.69 2.55 -0.44
N ALA A 207 -13.57 3.27 -0.33
CA ALA A 207 -13.36 4.34 0.64
C ALA A 207 -14.48 5.40 0.61
N HIS A 208 -15.02 5.73 -0.57
CA HIS A 208 -16.17 6.64 -0.70
C HIS A 208 -17.45 6.04 -0.12
N LEU A 209 -17.62 4.73 -0.20
CA LEU A 209 -18.81 4.02 0.31
C LEU A 209 -18.74 3.72 1.81
N TYR A 210 -17.55 3.76 2.42
CA TYR A 210 -17.36 3.36 3.83
C TYR A 210 -18.13 4.24 4.82
N ARG A 211 -18.58 5.41 4.39
CA ARG A 211 -19.48 6.27 5.19
C ARG A 211 -20.89 5.71 5.29
N ASP A 212 -21.34 4.92 4.31
CA ASP A 212 -22.63 4.27 4.32
C ASP A 212 -22.56 3.02 5.22
N PRO A 213 -23.33 2.95 6.32
CA PRO A 213 -23.36 1.79 7.21
C PRO A 213 -23.69 0.48 6.49
N ARG A 214 -24.51 0.53 5.42
CA ARG A 214 -24.89 -0.65 4.63
C ARG A 214 -23.70 -1.29 3.93
N PHE A 215 -22.67 -0.50 3.59
CA PHE A 215 -21.40 -1.02 3.08
C PHE A 215 -20.41 -1.32 4.21
N ARG A 216 -20.18 -0.34 5.09
CA ARG A 216 -19.20 -0.40 6.18
C ARG A 216 -19.37 -1.62 7.08
N ASP A 217 -20.62 -1.93 7.40
CA ASP A 217 -20.98 -2.98 8.35
C ASP A 217 -21.33 -4.31 7.65
N SER A 218 -21.12 -4.38 6.33
CA SER A 218 -21.33 -5.60 5.53
C SER A 218 -20.13 -6.56 5.59
N SER A 219 -20.34 -7.80 5.15
CA SER A 219 -19.27 -8.80 5.03
C SER A 219 -18.21 -8.47 3.98
N SER A 220 -18.45 -7.46 3.14
CA SER A 220 -17.49 -6.97 2.15
C SER A 220 -16.34 -6.17 2.76
N VAL A 221 -16.49 -5.71 4.00
CA VAL A 221 -15.49 -4.88 4.69
C VAL A 221 -14.98 -5.59 5.93
N VAL A 222 -13.66 -5.78 6.00
CA VAL A 222 -13.00 -6.30 7.21
C VAL A 222 -12.51 -5.12 8.03
N ASN A 223 -13.26 -4.80 9.09
CA ASN A 223 -12.93 -3.74 10.05
C ASN A 223 -11.88 -4.27 11.05
N VAL A 224 -10.64 -3.83 10.90
CA VAL A 224 -9.52 -4.25 11.74
C VAL A 224 -9.60 -3.54 13.09
N ARG A 225 -9.52 -4.31 14.18
CA ARG A 225 -9.50 -3.79 15.55
C ARG A 225 -8.12 -3.86 16.17
N ASP A 226 -7.47 -5.01 16.00
CA ASP A 226 -6.15 -5.32 16.55
C ASP A 226 -5.23 -5.83 15.45
N LEU A 227 -3.94 -5.54 15.59
CA LEU A 227 -2.88 -6.00 14.70
C LEU A 227 -1.93 -6.95 15.46
N PRO A 228 -1.38 -7.99 14.80
CA PRO A 228 -1.55 -8.29 13.38
C PRO A 228 -2.87 -9.02 13.05
N VAL A 229 -3.32 -8.93 11.81
CA VAL A 229 -4.50 -9.67 11.31
C VAL A 229 -4.25 -10.22 9.91
N LYS A 230 -4.73 -11.44 9.65
CA LYS A 230 -4.68 -12.08 8.32
C LYS A 230 -6.05 -12.01 7.67
N VAL A 231 -6.10 -11.54 6.42
CA VAL A 231 -7.32 -11.32 5.67
C VAL A 231 -7.14 -11.84 4.25
N ARG A 232 -8.12 -12.59 3.76
CA ARG A 232 -8.25 -12.88 2.32
C ARG A 232 -9.04 -11.76 1.67
N LEU A 233 -8.39 -10.97 0.84
CA LEU A 233 -8.99 -9.87 0.11
C LEU A 233 -9.23 -10.28 -1.35
N TYR A 234 -10.47 -10.18 -1.80
CA TYR A 234 -10.84 -10.46 -3.18
C TYR A 234 -10.79 -9.20 -4.01
N LYS A 235 -10.54 -9.35 -5.31
CA LYS A 235 -10.71 -8.24 -6.25
C LYS A 235 -12.14 -7.73 -6.12
N PRO A 236 -12.38 -6.41 -6.22
CA PRO A 236 -13.72 -5.87 -6.17
C PRO A 236 -14.61 -6.47 -7.26
N ASP A 237 -15.45 -7.43 -6.87
CA ASP A 237 -16.51 -7.95 -7.72
C ASP A 237 -17.79 -7.21 -7.38
N TYR A 238 -17.96 -6.11 -8.08
CA TYR A 238 -19.08 -5.21 -7.96
C TYR A 238 -20.33 -5.70 -8.72
N SER A 239 -20.31 -6.89 -9.31
CA SER A 239 -21.41 -7.40 -10.15
C SER A 239 -22.64 -7.88 -9.37
N SER A 240 -22.55 -8.07 -8.05
CA SER A 240 -23.66 -8.53 -7.21
C SER A 240 -23.82 -7.71 -5.93
N PRO A 241 -25.02 -7.14 -5.66
CA PRO A 241 -25.35 -6.55 -4.36
C PRO A 241 -25.46 -7.66 -3.29
N GLY A 242 -25.10 -7.36 -2.03
CA GLY A 242 -25.27 -8.27 -0.89
C GLY A 242 -23.97 -8.72 -0.20
N SER A 243 -24.09 -9.74 0.68
CA SER A 243 -23.00 -10.33 1.49
C SER A 243 -21.88 -10.86 0.61
N GLY A 244 -20.95 -9.99 0.27
CA GLY A 244 -19.82 -10.30 -0.58
C GLY A 244 -18.71 -10.95 0.22
N LYS A 245 -17.84 -11.64 -0.51
CA LYS A 245 -16.48 -11.89 -0.07
C LYS A 245 -15.82 -10.56 0.35
N PRO A 246 -14.85 -10.56 1.27
CA PRO A 246 -14.13 -9.34 1.64
C PRO A 246 -13.46 -8.70 0.42
N VAL A 247 -13.79 -7.44 0.12
CA VAL A 247 -13.18 -6.66 -0.97
C VAL A 247 -12.43 -5.43 -0.47
N MET A 248 -12.63 -5.07 0.80
CA MET A 248 -11.94 -3.95 1.44
C MET A 248 -11.51 -4.31 2.87
N ILE A 249 -10.32 -3.86 3.26
CA ILE A 249 -9.86 -3.88 4.65
C ILE A 249 -9.87 -2.44 5.16
N ALA A 250 -10.50 -2.19 6.30
CA ALA A 250 -10.48 -0.90 6.97
C ALA A 250 -9.56 -0.97 8.19
N VAL A 251 -8.47 -0.23 8.16
CA VAL A 251 -7.42 -0.19 9.18
C VAL A 251 -7.44 1.19 9.85
N PRO A 252 -7.82 1.29 11.14
CA PRO A 252 -7.66 2.53 11.89
C PRO A 252 -6.19 2.91 11.99
N SER A 253 -5.89 4.20 11.85
CA SER A 253 -4.54 4.75 12.01
C SER A 253 -3.96 4.39 13.38
N GLN A 254 -2.78 3.75 13.39
CA GLN A 254 -2.06 3.46 14.64
C GLN A 254 -1.49 4.72 15.29
N ARG A 255 -1.41 5.83 14.53
CA ARG A 255 -1.01 7.16 15.00
C ARG A 255 -2.11 7.88 15.78
N ARG A 256 -3.35 7.36 15.77
CA ARG A 256 -4.54 7.92 16.44
C ARG A 256 -4.90 9.34 15.96
N ASP A 257 -4.68 9.62 14.68
CA ASP A 257 -5.01 10.91 14.04
C ASP A 257 -6.44 10.95 13.46
N GLY A 258 -7.27 9.94 13.77
CA GLY A 258 -8.66 9.85 13.32
C GLY A 258 -8.85 9.38 11.88
N ARG A 259 -7.77 9.01 11.17
CA ARG A 259 -7.86 8.46 9.82
C ARG A 259 -8.22 6.98 9.83
N VAL A 260 -8.94 6.54 8.80
CA VAL A 260 -9.18 5.13 8.49
C VAL A 260 -8.62 4.83 7.11
N PHE A 261 -7.73 3.85 7.02
CA PHE A 261 -7.12 3.42 5.76
C PHE A 261 -7.90 2.25 5.17
N CYS A 262 -8.33 2.40 3.94
CA CYS A 262 -9.07 1.43 3.15
C CYS A 262 -8.13 0.77 2.15
N VAL A 263 -8.01 -0.55 2.20
CA VAL A 263 -7.13 -1.34 1.34
C VAL A 263 -7.97 -2.19 0.39
N GLU A 264 -7.71 -2.09 -0.91
CA GLU A 264 -8.45 -2.81 -1.97
C GLU A 264 -7.49 -3.47 -2.96
N LEU A 265 -7.82 -4.67 -3.45
CA LEU A 265 -7.05 -5.33 -4.51
C LEU A 265 -7.45 -4.79 -5.89
N ARG A 266 -6.57 -4.09 -6.60
CA ARG A 266 -6.82 -3.62 -7.97
C ARG A 266 -5.94 -4.35 -8.98
N ARG A 267 -6.52 -4.72 -10.12
CA ARG A 267 -5.85 -5.47 -11.20
C ARG A 267 -6.21 -4.90 -12.56
N ALA A 268 -5.24 -4.85 -13.46
CA ALA A 268 -5.41 -4.41 -14.82
C ALA A 268 -5.94 -5.60 -15.65
N LYS A 269 -7.17 -5.48 -16.16
CA LYS A 269 -7.72 -6.47 -17.09
C LYS A 269 -8.30 -5.75 -18.29
N ALA A 270 -7.85 -6.16 -19.48
CA ALA A 270 -8.36 -5.61 -20.74
C ALA A 270 -9.90 -5.64 -20.78
N GLU A 271 -10.49 -4.59 -21.35
CA GLU A 271 -11.94 -4.44 -21.49
C GLU A 271 -12.70 -4.35 -20.16
N THR A 272 -12.02 -4.09 -19.04
CA THR A 272 -12.62 -3.70 -17.75
C THR A 272 -12.36 -2.21 -17.46
N TYR A 273 -12.93 -1.68 -16.40
CA TYR A 273 -12.72 -0.28 -16.00
C TYR A 273 -11.29 -0.02 -15.51
N ASP A 274 -10.64 -1.00 -14.88
CA ASP A 274 -9.27 -0.87 -14.36
C ASP A 274 -8.19 -1.18 -15.41
N GLN A 275 -8.56 -1.33 -16.69
CA GLN A 275 -7.65 -1.80 -17.74
C GLN A 275 -6.38 -0.97 -17.93
N GLY A 276 -6.38 0.30 -17.53
CA GLY A 276 -5.24 1.20 -17.71
C GLY A 276 -4.39 1.44 -16.47
N ILE A 277 -4.65 0.78 -15.33
CA ILE A 277 -3.82 0.95 -14.14
C ILE A 277 -2.41 0.41 -14.40
N ALA A 278 -1.38 1.16 -14.01
CA ALA A 278 0.02 0.82 -14.30
C ALA A 278 0.60 -0.24 -13.34
N VAL A 279 0.08 -0.30 -12.11
CA VAL A 279 0.55 -1.22 -11.08
C VAL A 279 -0.65 -1.99 -10.52
N GLU A 280 -0.61 -3.31 -10.63
CA GLU A 280 -1.56 -4.17 -9.92
C GLU A 280 -1.12 -4.30 -8.46
N GLY A 281 -2.05 -4.13 -7.51
CA GLY A 281 -1.65 -3.96 -6.12
C GLY A 281 -2.78 -3.92 -5.12
N LEU A 282 -2.38 -3.91 -3.85
CA LEU A 282 -3.23 -3.47 -2.76
C LEU A 282 -3.18 -1.94 -2.71
N VAL A 283 -4.19 -1.30 -3.27
CA VAL A 283 -4.32 0.16 -3.29
C VAL A 283 -4.83 0.63 -1.94
N VAL A 284 -4.20 1.68 -1.41
CA VAL A 284 -4.53 2.25 -0.11
C VAL A 284 -5.06 3.66 -0.30
N HIS A 285 -6.30 3.85 0.11
CA HIS A 285 -6.91 5.15 0.30
C HIS A 285 -7.12 5.39 1.79
N SER A 286 -7.30 6.64 2.21
CA SER A 286 -7.72 6.96 3.57
C SER A 286 -8.92 7.89 3.59
N ILE A 287 -9.74 7.72 4.61
CA ILE A 287 -10.82 8.63 4.97
C ILE A 287 -10.30 9.46 6.12
N ASN A 288 -10.27 10.76 5.90
CA ASN A 288 -9.66 11.69 6.83
C ASN A 288 -10.70 12.33 7.77
N PRO A 289 -10.28 12.99 8.85
CA PRO A 289 -11.20 13.68 9.76
C PRO A 289 -12.02 14.79 9.08
N ASP A 290 -11.49 15.42 8.04
CA ASP A 290 -12.23 16.37 7.17
C ASP A 290 -13.23 15.67 6.25
N GLY A 291 -13.25 14.34 6.27
CA GLY A 291 -14.14 13.51 5.51
C GLY A 291 -13.67 13.18 4.09
N ARG A 292 -12.61 13.81 3.59
CA ARG A 292 -12.17 13.61 2.21
C ARG A 292 -11.39 12.32 2.08
N VAL A 293 -11.53 11.69 0.91
CA VAL A 293 -10.74 10.51 0.53
C VAL A 293 -9.37 10.97 0.03
N ARG A 294 -8.30 10.32 0.52
CA ARG A 294 -6.93 10.52 0.05
C ARG A 294 -6.36 9.24 -0.54
N TYR A 295 -5.53 9.36 -1.57
CA TYR A 295 -4.71 8.25 -2.06
C TYR A 295 -3.36 8.23 -1.33
N ASP A 296 -3.06 7.13 -0.65
CA ASP A 296 -1.87 6.95 0.18
C ASP A 296 -0.82 6.02 -0.45
N GLY A 297 -1.15 5.34 -1.55
CA GLY A 297 -0.20 4.55 -2.33
C GLY A 297 -0.74 3.19 -2.77
N VAL A 298 0.15 2.39 -3.32
CA VAL A 298 -0.14 1.03 -3.79
C VAL A 298 0.97 0.07 -3.35
N ALA A 299 0.60 -1.03 -2.73
CA ALA A 299 1.49 -2.17 -2.53
C ALA A 299 1.47 -3.06 -3.77
N ASP A 300 2.50 -2.94 -4.60
CA ASP A 300 2.70 -3.77 -5.79
C ASP A 300 2.67 -5.27 -5.44
N LEU A 301 1.85 -6.05 -6.17
CA LEU A 301 1.75 -7.50 -5.98
C LEU A 301 3.06 -8.25 -6.25
N SER A 302 4.07 -7.61 -6.86
CA SER A 302 5.41 -8.14 -7.03
C SER A 302 6.26 -8.08 -5.74
N ARG A 303 5.85 -7.32 -4.71
CA ARG A 303 6.61 -7.11 -3.46
C ARG A 303 5.94 -7.73 -2.25
N THR A 304 6.68 -8.46 -1.43
CA THR A 304 6.11 -9.19 -0.27
C THR A 304 5.55 -8.24 0.78
N ASP A 305 6.32 -7.23 1.15
CA ASP A 305 5.97 -6.26 2.17
C ASP A 305 5.86 -4.86 1.56
N TRP A 306 4.91 -4.08 2.05
CA TRP A 306 4.78 -2.66 1.76
C TRP A 306 4.38 -1.91 3.04
N ALA A 307 5.12 -0.85 3.35
CA ALA A 307 4.82 -0.01 4.50
C ALA A 307 3.85 1.10 4.13
N CYS A 308 2.94 1.43 5.05
CA CYS A 308 2.07 2.61 5.02
C CYS A 308 2.48 3.58 6.15
N PRO A 309 3.48 4.46 5.93
CA PRO A 309 3.98 5.39 6.95
C PRO A 309 2.88 6.29 7.52
N ALA A 310 1.94 6.69 6.66
CA ALA A 310 0.81 7.53 6.99
C ALA A 310 -0.12 6.91 8.05
N GLY A 311 -0.34 5.60 7.99
CA GLY A 311 -1.21 4.88 8.93
C GLY A 311 -0.48 4.13 10.04
N ASP A 312 0.84 4.10 9.99
CA ASP A 312 1.72 3.33 10.86
C ASP A 312 1.40 1.82 10.90
N PHE A 313 1.25 1.24 9.71
CA PHE A 313 1.06 -0.20 9.52
C PHE A 313 1.77 -0.68 8.25
N SER A 314 1.85 -2.00 8.08
CA SER A 314 2.40 -2.61 6.87
C SER A 314 1.47 -3.69 6.34
N LEU A 315 1.53 -3.89 5.02
CA LEU A 315 0.83 -4.95 4.31
C LEU A 315 1.85 -5.99 3.87
N ARG A 316 1.63 -7.23 4.30
CA ARG A 316 2.42 -8.39 3.89
C ARG A 316 1.57 -9.33 3.08
N ARG A 317 1.87 -9.53 1.80
CA ARG A 317 1.21 -10.56 0.99
C ARG A 317 1.79 -11.93 1.31
N THR A 318 0.92 -12.93 1.40
CA THR A 318 1.30 -14.33 1.67
C THR A 318 0.90 -15.25 0.53
N THR A 319 -0.20 -14.98 -0.16
CA THR A 319 -0.64 -15.74 -1.34
C THR A 319 -1.27 -14.79 -2.34
N VAL A 320 -0.97 -14.98 -3.63
CA VAL A 320 -1.56 -14.21 -4.73
C VAL A 320 -2.21 -15.19 -5.70
N ALA A 321 -3.52 -15.07 -5.89
CA ALA A 321 -4.31 -15.81 -6.87
C ALA A 321 -4.97 -14.85 -7.86
N GLU A 322 -5.61 -15.36 -8.91
CA GLU A 322 -6.29 -14.53 -9.93
C GLU A 322 -7.33 -13.59 -9.29
N ASP A 323 -8.16 -14.14 -8.39
CA ASP A 323 -9.31 -13.42 -7.82
C ASP A 323 -9.08 -12.87 -6.41
N PHE A 324 -7.99 -13.26 -5.74
CA PHE A 324 -7.73 -12.85 -4.36
C PHE A 324 -6.25 -12.74 -4.01
N VAL A 325 -6.00 -12.07 -2.89
CA VAL A 325 -4.72 -12.01 -2.21
C VAL A 325 -4.93 -12.26 -0.72
N ASP A 326 -4.10 -13.12 -0.13
CA ASP A 326 -4.02 -13.26 1.32
C ASP A 326 -3.01 -12.24 1.84
N VAL A 327 -3.47 -11.32 2.68
CA VAL A 327 -2.68 -10.23 3.25
C VAL A 327 -2.68 -10.31 4.77
N GLU A 328 -1.51 -10.13 5.35
CA GLU A 328 -1.34 -9.88 6.76
C GLU A 328 -1.11 -8.37 6.96
N VAL A 329 -1.97 -7.74 7.76
CA VAL A 329 -1.78 -6.36 8.19
C VAL A 329 -0.99 -6.40 9.50
N LEU A 330 0.16 -5.73 9.52
CA LEU A 330 1.11 -5.73 10.63
C LEU A 330 1.17 -4.34 11.28
N PRO A 331 1.39 -4.25 12.60
CA PRO A 331 1.60 -2.96 13.24
C PRO A 331 2.98 -2.39 12.88
N GLY A 332 3.05 -1.07 12.76
CA GLY A 332 4.28 -0.37 12.41
C GLY A 332 4.52 -0.33 10.91
N SER A 333 5.21 0.72 10.46
CA SER A 333 5.65 0.88 9.07
C SER A 333 7.01 0.23 8.85
N VAL A 334 7.01 -1.07 8.59
CA VAL A 334 8.20 -1.91 8.47
C VAL A 334 8.16 -2.74 7.19
N ILE A 335 9.23 -2.66 6.40
CA ILE A 335 9.48 -3.61 5.30
C ILE A 335 10.52 -4.60 5.79
N SER A 336 10.24 -5.90 5.67
CA SER A 336 11.16 -6.94 6.14
C SER A 336 11.48 -7.95 5.03
N PHE A 337 12.77 -8.06 4.73
CA PHE A 337 13.33 -9.12 3.90
C PHE A 337 14.56 -9.73 4.59
N PRO A 338 14.35 -10.53 5.66
CA PRO A 338 15.43 -10.98 6.55
C PRO A 338 16.43 -11.93 5.89
N ILE A 339 16.11 -12.51 4.72
CA ILE A 339 17.05 -13.28 3.89
C ILE A 339 18.31 -12.47 3.59
N ARG A 340 18.17 -11.17 3.30
CA ARG A 340 19.30 -10.27 3.08
C ARG A 340 20.25 -10.29 4.27
N GLY A 341 19.71 -10.11 5.47
CA GLY A 341 20.48 -10.11 6.71
C GLY A 341 21.19 -11.44 6.97
N VAL A 342 20.57 -12.56 6.65
CA VAL A 342 21.21 -13.89 6.76
C VAL A 342 22.38 -14.04 5.79
N LEU A 343 22.21 -13.62 4.54
CA LEU A 343 23.27 -13.67 3.53
C LEU A 343 24.46 -12.80 3.93
N LEU A 344 24.18 -11.61 4.47
CA LEU A 344 25.19 -10.67 4.93
C LEU A 344 25.89 -11.16 6.20
N ALA A 345 25.12 -11.45 7.26
CA ALA A 345 25.65 -11.89 8.55
C ALA A 345 26.33 -13.26 8.47
N GLY A 346 25.91 -14.12 7.53
CA GLY A 346 26.59 -15.38 7.22
C GLY A 346 27.90 -15.19 6.46
N GLY A 347 28.10 -14.05 5.80
CA GLY A 347 29.20 -13.79 4.87
C GLY A 347 29.07 -14.58 3.58
N PHE A 348 27.84 -14.95 3.21
CA PHE A 348 27.55 -15.62 1.94
C PHE A 348 27.57 -14.62 0.78
N ARG A 349 27.24 -13.35 1.06
CA ARG A 349 27.34 -12.24 0.12
C ARG A 349 27.81 -10.97 0.84
N THR A 350 28.44 -10.08 0.09
CA THR A 350 28.83 -8.74 0.57
C THR A 350 27.67 -7.75 0.46
N GLN A 351 27.75 -6.62 1.18
CA GLN A 351 26.77 -5.54 1.10
C GLN A 351 26.59 -5.05 -0.36
N HIS A 352 27.69 -4.86 -1.10
CA HIS A 352 27.63 -4.41 -2.49
C HIS A 352 26.99 -5.43 -3.44
N GLN A 353 27.24 -6.73 -3.23
CA GLN A 353 26.56 -7.78 -4.00
C GLN A 353 25.05 -7.76 -3.72
N LEU A 354 24.65 -7.64 -2.46
CA LEU A 354 23.24 -7.60 -2.08
C LEU A 354 22.53 -6.33 -2.57
N ASN A 355 23.23 -5.23 -2.84
CA ASN A 355 22.60 -4.02 -3.41
C ASN A 355 22.18 -4.19 -4.88
N THR A 356 22.77 -5.16 -5.60
CA THR A 356 22.47 -5.39 -7.02
C THR A 356 21.66 -6.66 -7.27
N MET A 357 21.49 -7.51 -6.26
CA MET A 357 20.73 -8.75 -6.36
C MET A 357 19.21 -8.50 -6.23
N PRO A 358 18.39 -9.04 -7.14
CA PRO A 358 16.95 -9.19 -6.94
C PRO A 358 16.62 -10.07 -5.72
N TYR A 359 15.46 -9.87 -5.10
CA TYR A 359 15.03 -10.66 -3.92
C TYR A 359 14.91 -12.16 -4.21
N GLU A 360 14.46 -12.55 -5.40
CA GLU A 360 14.42 -13.96 -5.80
C GLU A 360 15.82 -14.57 -5.91
N ASP A 361 16.81 -13.82 -6.40
CA ASP A 361 18.20 -14.28 -6.47
C ASP A 361 18.81 -14.41 -5.07
N MET A 362 18.46 -13.50 -4.14
CA MET A 362 18.83 -13.63 -2.73
C MET A 362 18.21 -14.88 -2.10
N ARG A 363 16.91 -15.12 -2.33
CA ARG A 363 16.20 -16.31 -1.84
C ARG A 363 16.85 -17.59 -2.35
N ASN A 364 17.05 -17.70 -3.67
CA ASN A 364 17.69 -18.87 -4.29
C ASN A 364 19.11 -19.07 -3.80
N THR A 365 19.88 -17.98 -3.62
CA THR A 365 21.22 -18.04 -3.04
C THR A 365 21.18 -18.62 -1.63
N LEU A 366 20.26 -18.17 -0.76
CA LEU A 366 20.15 -18.69 0.59
C LEU A 366 19.78 -20.18 0.59
N ILE A 367 18.87 -20.62 -0.29
CA ILE A 367 18.51 -22.04 -0.45
C ILE A 367 19.75 -22.88 -0.78
N VAL A 368 20.57 -22.45 -1.74
CA VAL A 368 21.81 -23.15 -2.10
C VAL A 368 22.78 -23.21 -0.92
N CYS A 369 22.97 -22.09 -0.21
CA CYS A 369 23.84 -22.05 0.96
C CYS A 369 23.38 -23.03 2.06
N LEU A 370 22.08 -23.03 2.39
CA LEU A 370 21.52 -23.91 3.41
C LEU A 370 21.61 -25.39 3.02
N ALA A 371 21.29 -25.73 1.77
CA ALA A 371 21.40 -27.11 1.27
C ALA A 371 22.85 -27.60 1.28
N SER A 372 23.82 -26.71 1.07
CA SER A 372 25.25 -27.06 1.11
C SER A 372 25.81 -27.27 2.52
N LEU A 373 25.11 -26.80 3.56
CA LEU A 373 25.55 -26.75 4.95
C LEU A 373 24.59 -27.47 5.91
N SER A 374 23.67 -28.28 5.40
CA SER A 374 22.72 -29.06 6.20
C SER A 374 22.39 -30.39 5.54
N ASN A 375 21.73 -31.27 6.30
CA ASN A 375 21.16 -32.52 5.79
C ASN A 375 19.72 -32.35 5.25
N GLN A 376 19.26 -31.10 5.06
CA GLN A 376 17.92 -30.77 4.58
C GLN A 376 17.98 -30.41 3.08
N ASN A 377 17.02 -30.89 2.29
CA ASN A 377 17.02 -30.72 0.82
C ASN A 377 15.75 -30.10 0.23
N ASP A 378 14.74 -29.80 1.04
CA ASP A 378 13.42 -29.33 0.60
C ASP A 378 13.17 -27.84 0.88
N TYR A 379 14.24 -27.04 1.01
CA TYR A 379 14.17 -25.63 1.40
C TYR A 379 13.28 -24.76 0.51
N GLN A 380 13.07 -25.15 -0.75
CA GLN A 380 12.20 -24.44 -1.70
C GLN A 380 10.75 -24.31 -1.21
N ARG A 381 10.26 -25.23 -0.35
CA ARG A 381 8.88 -25.23 0.11
C ARG A 381 8.55 -24.17 1.17
N PHE A 382 9.55 -23.59 1.81
CA PHE A 382 9.35 -22.67 2.94
C PHE A 382 9.21 -21.22 2.47
N ASP A 383 8.35 -20.44 3.11
CA ASP A 383 8.28 -19.00 2.88
C ASP A 383 9.60 -18.28 3.25
N ASN A 384 9.70 -16.99 2.91
CA ASN A 384 10.93 -16.22 3.11
C ASN A 384 11.31 -16.07 4.59
N ASP A 385 10.34 -15.94 5.49
CA ASP A 385 10.60 -15.73 6.92
C ASP A 385 11.07 -17.02 7.60
N THR A 386 10.44 -18.14 7.27
CA THR A 386 10.84 -19.46 7.76
C THR A 386 12.23 -19.80 7.25
N LEU A 387 12.49 -19.57 5.96
CA LEU A 387 13.80 -19.78 5.34
C LEU A 387 14.88 -18.89 5.97
N ALA A 388 14.61 -17.60 6.14
CA ALA A 388 15.52 -16.68 6.82
C ALA A 388 15.76 -17.09 8.28
N GLY A 389 14.72 -17.54 8.98
CA GLY A 389 14.85 -18.07 10.33
C GLY A 389 15.79 -19.27 10.39
N MET A 390 15.58 -20.28 9.53
CA MET A 390 16.46 -21.45 9.43
C MET A 390 17.90 -21.02 9.15
N GLY A 391 18.10 -20.09 8.22
CA GLY A 391 19.43 -19.57 7.93
C GLY A 391 20.05 -18.76 9.07
N ALA A 392 19.28 -17.99 9.83
CA ALA A 392 19.75 -17.27 10.99
C ALA A 392 20.25 -18.22 12.11
N VAL A 393 19.52 -19.32 12.34
CA VAL A 393 19.94 -20.39 13.27
C VAL A 393 21.27 -20.99 12.80
N MET A 394 21.36 -21.39 11.53
CA MET A 394 22.59 -21.98 10.97
C MET A 394 23.78 -21.03 11.09
N VAL A 395 23.61 -19.75 10.71
CA VAL A 395 24.64 -18.71 10.82
C VAL A 395 25.07 -18.51 12.27
N PHE A 396 24.12 -18.49 13.22
CA PHE A 396 24.42 -18.38 14.64
C PHE A 396 25.29 -19.55 15.12
N LEU A 397 24.93 -20.80 14.79
CA LEU A 397 25.71 -21.97 15.21
C LEU A 397 27.12 -21.95 14.60
N ARG A 398 27.19 -21.67 13.30
CA ARG A 398 28.44 -21.65 12.53
C ARG A 398 29.40 -20.57 13.00
N ARG A 399 28.94 -19.31 13.04
CA ARG A 399 29.82 -18.16 13.29
C ARG A 399 30.27 -18.05 14.73
N ASN A 400 29.51 -18.61 15.68
CA ASN A 400 29.91 -18.65 17.09
C ASN A 400 30.71 -19.90 17.45
N GLY A 401 31.07 -20.73 16.47
CA GLY A 401 31.88 -21.94 16.68
C GLY A 401 31.18 -23.02 17.49
N LEU A 402 29.84 -22.97 17.57
CA LEU A 402 29.05 -23.99 18.28
C LEU A 402 28.97 -25.28 17.45
N ARG A 403 28.97 -25.15 16.12
CA ARG A 403 29.07 -26.25 15.16
C ARG A 403 29.91 -25.80 13.98
N ASP A 404 30.76 -26.70 13.49
CA ASP A 404 31.51 -26.49 12.25
C ASP A 404 30.70 -26.94 11.02
N ASP A 405 31.23 -26.69 9.82
CA ASP A 405 30.54 -26.99 8.57
C ASP A 405 30.29 -28.50 8.39
N ALA A 406 31.16 -29.37 8.94
CA ALA A 406 30.98 -30.81 8.87
C ALA A 406 29.84 -31.29 9.78
N ALA A 407 29.78 -30.78 11.01
CA ALA A 407 28.69 -31.06 11.93
C ALA A 407 27.35 -30.54 11.38
N LEU A 408 27.31 -29.31 10.86
CA LEU A 408 26.09 -28.73 10.31
C LEU A 408 25.54 -29.55 9.14
N LYS A 409 26.40 -30.05 8.24
CA LYS A 409 26.01 -30.94 7.12
C LYS A 409 25.35 -32.25 7.57
N SER A 410 25.62 -32.72 8.78
CA SER A 410 24.96 -33.91 9.33
C SER A 410 23.61 -33.62 9.98
N MET A 411 23.27 -32.34 10.15
CA MET A 411 22.11 -31.88 10.91
C MET A 411 20.99 -31.39 9.98
N THR A 412 19.75 -31.75 10.30
CA THR A 412 18.56 -31.12 9.70
C THR A 412 18.36 -29.70 10.24
N ALA A 413 17.47 -28.92 9.63
CA ALA A 413 17.13 -27.60 10.14
C ALA A 413 16.52 -27.65 11.57
N ASP A 414 15.80 -28.73 11.89
CA ASP A 414 15.24 -28.95 13.22
C ASP A 414 16.30 -29.31 14.26
N ASP A 415 17.29 -30.14 13.90
CA ASP A 415 18.45 -30.42 14.76
C ASP A 415 19.21 -29.14 15.10
N GLN A 416 19.43 -28.27 14.11
CA GLN A 416 20.09 -26.98 14.30
C GLN A 416 19.27 -26.07 15.23
N ARG A 417 17.95 -26.01 15.05
CA ARG A 417 17.03 -25.28 15.94
C ARG A 417 17.11 -25.80 17.37
N ASN A 418 17.10 -27.12 17.57
CA ASN A 418 17.17 -27.74 18.90
C ASN A 418 18.49 -27.42 19.61
N VAL A 419 19.62 -27.42 18.89
CA VAL A 419 20.90 -26.98 19.47
C VAL A 419 20.81 -25.52 19.91
N MET A 420 20.27 -24.62 19.09
CA MET A 420 20.10 -23.22 19.47
C MET A 420 19.22 -23.05 20.71
N ILE A 421 18.13 -23.82 20.82
CA ILE A 421 17.24 -23.78 22.00
C ILE A 421 17.99 -24.19 23.27
N VAL A 422 18.84 -25.23 23.21
CA VAL A 422 19.66 -25.65 24.35
C VAL A 422 20.62 -24.54 24.77
N GLU A 423 21.33 -23.94 23.82
CA GLU A 423 22.29 -22.86 24.08
C GLU A 423 21.62 -21.60 24.65
N LEU A 424 20.44 -21.25 24.14
CA LEU A 424 19.65 -20.14 24.68
C LEU A 424 18.98 -20.48 26.01
N GLY A 425 18.66 -21.74 26.25
CA GLY A 425 18.15 -22.23 27.52
C GLY A 425 19.16 -22.01 28.64
N ALA A 426 20.44 -22.34 28.38
CA ALA A 426 21.54 -22.06 29.29
C ALA A 426 21.75 -20.55 29.54
N GLN A 427 21.53 -19.72 28.52
CA GLN A 427 21.65 -18.26 28.63
C GLN A 427 20.50 -17.61 29.44
N THR A 428 19.27 -18.00 29.14
CA THR A 428 18.07 -17.26 29.58
C THR A 428 17.36 -17.89 30.77
N GLY A 429 17.63 -19.17 31.03
CA GLY A 429 16.82 -19.99 31.94
C GLY A 429 15.41 -20.29 31.41
N ALA A 430 15.10 -19.96 30.15
CA ALA A 430 13.76 -20.10 29.58
C ALA A 430 13.48 -21.48 28.97
N GLY A 431 14.50 -22.35 28.83
CA GLY A 431 14.41 -23.77 28.48
C GLY A 431 13.24 -24.14 27.56
N GLN A 432 12.25 -24.86 28.09
CA GLN A 432 11.07 -25.33 27.34
C GLN A 432 10.27 -24.21 26.68
N ALA A 433 10.22 -23.02 27.25
CA ALA A 433 9.46 -21.90 26.67
C ALA A 433 10.02 -21.43 25.32
N LEU A 434 11.30 -21.68 25.07
CA LEU A 434 11.96 -21.32 23.83
C LEU A 434 11.39 -22.10 22.63
N GLN A 435 10.77 -23.27 22.85
CA GLN A 435 10.13 -24.06 21.80
C GLN A 435 8.97 -23.32 21.12
N GLY A 436 8.32 -22.39 21.82
CA GLY A 436 7.20 -21.59 21.29
C GLY A 436 7.62 -20.44 20.37
N PHE A 437 8.92 -20.18 20.19
CA PHE A 437 9.41 -19.06 19.38
C PHE A 437 9.81 -19.49 17.97
N THR A 438 9.60 -18.64 16.97
CA THR A 438 10.10 -18.88 15.62
C THR A 438 11.64 -18.83 15.58
N ASN A 439 12.25 -19.37 14.51
CA ASN A 439 13.71 -19.35 14.37
C ASN A 439 14.29 -17.92 14.36
N LEU A 440 13.59 -16.95 13.73
CA LEU A 440 14.00 -15.54 13.78
C LEU A 440 13.91 -14.96 15.20
N GLN A 441 12.86 -15.29 15.96
CA GLN A 441 12.72 -14.86 17.35
C GLN A 441 13.82 -15.45 18.23
N LEU A 442 14.20 -16.71 18.02
CA LEU A 442 15.35 -17.33 18.70
C LEU A 442 16.65 -16.56 18.39
N ALA A 443 16.90 -16.20 17.13
CA ALA A 443 18.05 -15.38 16.76
C ALA A 443 18.03 -14.00 17.44
N GLN A 444 16.87 -13.35 17.54
CA GLN A 444 16.75 -12.09 18.27
C GLN A 444 17.02 -12.24 19.78
N ILE A 445 16.53 -13.32 20.40
CA ILE A 445 16.83 -13.64 21.81
C ILE A 445 18.34 -13.85 22.01
N ALA A 446 19.00 -14.53 21.08
CA ALA A 446 20.45 -14.73 21.11
C ALA A 446 21.23 -13.41 21.13
N LEU A 447 20.74 -12.42 20.37
CA LEU A 447 21.32 -11.08 20.28
C LEU A 447 20.94 -10.16 21.46
N GLY A 448 20.16 -10.63 22.43
CA GLY A 448 19.84 -9.88 23.66
C GLY A 448 18.44 -9.29 23.72
N SER A 449 17.52 -9.71 22.84
CA SER A 449 16.10 -9.40 22.97
C SER A 449 15.51 -9.98 24.26
N ASP A 450 14.54 -9.29 24.85
CA ASP A 450 13.85 -9.70 26.09
C ASP A 450 12.69 -10.68 25.86
N LEU A 451 12.43 -11.11 24.61
CA LEU A 451 11.27 -11.95 24.25
C LEU A 451 11.10 -13.18 25.16
N ALA A 452 12.19 -13.85 25.54
CA ALA A 452 12.16 -15.04 26.40
C ALA A 452 11.80 -14.75 27.87
N THR A 453 11.96 -13.50 28.32
CA THR A 453 11.80 -13.07 29.72
C THR A 453 10.69 -12.04 29.91
N ARG A 454 10.11 -11.52 28.81
CA ARG A 454 9.04 -10.54 28.81
C ARG A 454 7.82 -11.05 29.57
N GLY A 455 7.31 -10.25 30.49
CA GLY A 455 6.18 -10.61 31.37
C GLY A 455 6.51 -11.64 32.47
N ARG A 456 7.67 -12.30 32.44
CA ARG A 456 8.14 -13.21 33.51
C ARG A 456 8.93 -12.49 34.59
N ARG A 457 9.63 -11.41 34.21
CA ARG A 457 10.38 -10.54 35.13
C ARG A 457 9.91 -9.10 34.94
N PRO A 458 9.23 -8.50 35.94
CA PRO A 458 8.89 -7.08 35.91
C PRO A 458 10.15 -6.25 35.65
N GLY A 459 10.10 -5.33 34.69
CA GLY A 459 11.25 -4.48 34.32
C GLY A 459 12.32 -5.12 33.43
N SER A 460 12.09 -6.33 32.87
CA SER A 460 13.00 -6.90 31.87
C SER A 460 13.07 -6.01 30.62
N THR A 461 14.25 -5.46 30.34
CA THR A 461 14.55 -4.68 29.14
C THR A 461 15.52 -5.44 28.21
N PRO A 462 15.44 -5.21 26.88
CA PRO A 462 16.44 -5.72 25.94
C PRO A 462 17.86 -5.25 26.32
N PHE A 463 18.85 -6.13 26.14
CA PHE A 463 20.26 -5.86 26.43
C PHE A 463 21.15 -6.24 25.23
N TYR A 464 21.14 -5.38 24.22
CA TYR A 464 21.79 -5.63 22.93
C TYR A 464 23.31 -5.52 22.96
N VAL A 465 23.93 -5.01 24.03
CA VAL A 465 25.40 -5.06 24.24
C VAL A 465 25.93 -6.48 24.08
N ARG A 466 25.20 -7.48 24.59
CA ARG A 466 25.51 -8.89 24.40
C ARG A 466 25.57 -9.25 22.92
N GLY A 467 24.55 -8.86 22.15
CA GLY A 467 24.46 -9.12 20.72
C GLY A 467 25.62 -8.52 19.94
N VAL A 468 26.06 -7.31 20.30
CA VAL A 468 27.23 -6.67 19.69
C VAL A 468 28.51 -7.46 19.96
N LEU A 469 28.74 -7.85 21.22
CA LEU A 469 29.92 -8.65 21.59
C LEU A 469 29.96 -10.00 20.86
N LEU A 470 28.80 -10.63 20.71
CA LEU A 470 28.66 -11.90 20.00
C LEU A 470 28.87 -11.71 18.48
N ALA A 471 28.11 -10.80 17.86
CA ALA A 471 28.15 -10.57 16.42
C ALA A 471 29.52 -10.06 15.93
N GLY A 472 30.20 -9.23 16.73
CA GLY A 472 31.56 -8.77 16.48
C GLY A 472 32.64 -9.81 16.79
N ARG A 473 32.27 -10.99 17.28
CA ARG A 473 33.17 -12.07 17.71
C ARG A 473 34.18 -11.61 18.78
N PHE A 474 33.79 -10.65 19.60
CA PHE A 474 34.60 -10.15 20.71
C PHE A 474 34.54 -11.09 21.91
N ARG A 475 33.43 -11.81 22.07
CA ARG A 475 33.25 -12.88 23.06
C ARG A 475 32.44 -14.03 22.46
N SER A 476 32.73 -15.24 22.90
CA SER A 476 31.94 -16.43 22.53
C SER A 476 30.64 -16.50 23.34
N GLN A 477 29.68 -17.29 22.85
CA GLN A 477 28.42 -17.55 23.55
C GLN A 477 28.65 -18.06 24.98
N HIS A 478 29.58 -19.00 25.17
CA HIS A 478 29.89 -19.55 26.49
C HIS A 478 30.53 -18.52 27.43
N GLN A 479 31.42 -17.64 26.93
CA GLN A 479 31.98 -16.54 27.73
C GLN A 479 30.88 -15.57 28.16
N LEU A 480 29.99 -15.19 27.24
CA LEU A 480 28.90 -14.28 27.55
C LEU A 480 27.89 -14.88 28.54
N ASN A 481 27.75 -16.21 28.63
CA ASN A 481 26.89 -16.86 29.62
C ASN A 481 27.44 -16.76 31.05
N THR A 482 28.75 -16.55 31.22
CA THR A 482 29.38 -16.42 32.54
C THR A 482 29.60 -14.97 32.96
N MET A 483 29.38 -14.00 32.07
CA MET A 483 29.60 -12.57 32.32
C MET A 483 28.36 -11.92 32.94
N SER A 484 28.57 -10.97 33.86
CA SER A 484 27.50 -10.07 34.29
C SER A 484 27.16 -9.03 33.20
N ARG A 485 26.03 -8.32 33.36
CA ARG A 485 25.68 -7.20 32.46
C ARG A 485 26.75 -6.11 32.46
N ASP A 486 27.28 -5.77 33.63
CA ASP A 486 28.33 -4.74 33.76
C ASP A 486 29.65 -5.19 33.15
N ASP A 487 30.02 -6.47 33.29
CA ASP A 487 31.22 -7.02 32.62
C ASP A 487 31.09 -6.95 31.10
N MET A 488 29.91 -7.27 30.56
CA MET A 488 29.63 -7.16 29.13
C MET A 488 29.70 -5.71 28.66
N ARG A 489 29.07 -4.79 29.39
CA ARG A 489 29.12 -3.35 29.09
C ARG A 489 30.55 -2.82 29.07
N ASN A 490 31.31 -3.06 30.14
CA ASN A 490 32.69 -2.61 30.25
C ASN A 490 33.59 -3.25 29.18
N THR A 491 33.36 -4.53 28.86
CA THR A 491 34.07 -5.21 27.76
C THR A 491 33.80 -4.52 26.42
N LEU A 492 32.55 -4.19 26.12
CA LEU A 492 32.22 -3.50 24.87
C LEU A 492 32.87 -2.11 24.82
N ILE A 493 32.88 -1.36 25.92
CA ILE A 493 33.56 -0.07 26.00
C ILE A 493 35.04 -0.21 25.66
N VAL A 494 35.75 -1.17 26.27
CA VAL A 494 37.17 -1.42 25.99
C VAL A 494 37.40 -1.74 24.51
N VAL A 495 36.57 -2.61 23.94
CA VAL A 495 36.65 -2.97 22.52
C VAL A 495 36.45 -1.74 21.64
N MET A 496 35.38 -0.97 21.87
CA MET A 496 35.05 0.22 21.10
C MET A 496 36.17 1.28 21.16
N THR A 497 36.71 1.56 22.36
CA THR A 497 37.84 2.48 22.53
C THR A 497 39.10 1.99 21.81
N SER A 498 39.31 0.68 21.71
CA SER A 498 40.47 0.13 20.98
C SER A 498 40.32 0.16 19.45
N LEU A 499 39.08 0.28 18.95
CA LEU A 499 38.74 0.20 17.53
C LEU A 499 38.17 1.50 16.98
N SER A 500 38.20 2.60 17.75
CA SER A 500 37.76 3.92 17.30
C SER A 500 38.64 5.02 17.90
N ASN A 501 38.51 6.26 17.40
CA ASN A 501 39.21 7.42 17.99
C ASN A 501 38.41 8.10 19.14
N GLN A 502 37.31 7.47 19.58
CA GLN A 502 36.38 8.00 20.58
C GLN A 502 36.75 7.46 21.97
N THR A 503 36.64 8.29 23.00
CA THR A 503 37.13 7.96 24.36
C THR A 503 36.07 8.04 25.45
N ASP A 504 34.90 8.61 25.18
CA ASP A 504 33.85 8.92 26.15
C ASP A 504 32.68 7.92 26.16
N TYR A 505 32.87 6.71 25.64
CA TYR A 505 31.82 5.67 25.59
C TYR A 505 31.23 5.32 26.95
N GLN A 506 31.90 5.64 28.06
CA GLN A 506 31.31 5.43 29.38
C GLN A 506 30.07 6.29 29.65
N ALA A 507 29.94 7.44 28.98
CA ALA A 507 28.78 8.31 29.14
C ALA A 507 27.51 7.76 28.46
N TYR A 508 27.63 6.72 27.64
CA TYR A 508 26.55 6.23 26.79
C TYR A 508 25.60 5.33 27.58
N SER A 509 24.29 5.40 27.33
CA SER A 509 23.37 4.38 27.85
C SER A 509 23.70 3.00 27.25
N ASP A 510 23.18 1.91 27.83
CA ASP A 510 23.35 0.57 27.24
C ASP A 510 22.78 0.48 25.82
N ALA A 511 21.69 1.21 25.55
CA ALA A 511 21.06 1.24 24.24
C ALA A 511 21.94 2.00 23.23
N ASP A 512 22.47 3.16 23.61
CA ASP A 512 23.34 3.95 22.74
C ASP A 512 24.65 3.23 22.45
N LEU A 513 25.26 2.63 23.50
CA LEU A 513 26.49 1.85 23.39
C LEU A 513 26.30 0.63 22.47
N ALA A 514 25.19 -0.09 22.63
CA ALA A 514 24.85 -1.19 21.73
C ALA A 514 24.62 -0.70 20.30
N GLY A 515 23.99 0.46 20.13
CA GLY A 515 23.77 1.07 18.81
C GLY A 515 25.08 1.39 18.09
N VAL A 516 25.95 2.20 18.71
CA VAL A 516 27.25 2.54 18.09
C VAL A 516 28.12 1.30 17.86
N GLY A 517 28.09 0.35 18.80
CA GLY A 517 28.80 -0.91 18.66
C GLY A 517 28.27 -1.77 17.52
N ALA A 518 26.96 -1.82 17.30
CA ALA A 518 26.37 -2.53 16.18
C ALA A 518 26.81 -1.91 14.84
N VAL A 519 26.88 -0.58 14.74
CA VAL A 519 27.37 0.12 13.53
C VAL A 519 28.84 -0.25 13.26
N MET A 520 29.69 -0.20 14.28
CA MET A 520 31.10 -0.59 14.14
C MET A 520 31.23 -2.05 13.67
N VAL A 521 30.48 -2.96 14.29
CA VAL A 521 30.46 -4.39 13.92
C VAL A 521 29.97 -4.58 12.50
N PHE A 522 28.92 -3.87 12.07
CA PHE A 522 28.46 -3.90 10.69
C PHE A 522 29.59 -3.51 9.73
N LEU A 523 30.19 -2.33 9.90
CA LEU A 523 31.26 -1.85 9.01
C LEU A 523 32.44 -2.82 8.94
N ARG A 524 32.82 -3.38 10.09
CA ARG A 524 33.94 -4.32 10.22
C ARG A 524 33.64 -5.67 9.58
N GLU A 525 32.55 -6.31 10.00
CA GLU A 525 32.25 -7.70 9.62
C GLU A 525 31.78 -7.83 8.17
N THR A 526 31.32 -6.74 7.56
CA THR A 526 31.01 -6.69 6.12
C THR A 526 32.18 -6.22 5.26
N GLY A 527 33.33 -5.91 5.88
CA GLY A 527 34.55 -5.49 5.19
C GLY A 527 34.47 -4.10 4.55
N ILE A 528 33.51 -3.25 4.98
CA ILE A 528 33.40 -1.87 4.52
C ILE A 528 34.56 -1.03 5.08
N ARG A 529 34.95 -1.30 6.33
CA ARG A 529 36.13 -0.73 6.97
C ARG A 529 36.90 -1.83 7.70
N ASP A 530 38.22 -1.76 7.63
CA ASP A 530 39.09 -2.59 8.45
C ASP A 530 39.37 -1.93 9.82
N ASP A 531 40.01 -2.67 10.72
CA ASP A 531 40.32 -2.20 12.07
C ASP A 531 41.22 -0.95 12.05
N ALA A 532 42.08 -0.80 11.04
CA ALA A 532 42.99 0.35 10.92
C ALA A 532 42.23 1.63 10.52
N ALA A 533 41.24 1.52 9.63
CA ALA A 533 40.35 2.60 9.27
C ALA A 533 39.42 2.98 10.43
N LEU A 534 38.81 1.98 11.09
CA LEU A 534 37.90 2.22 12.21
C LEU A 534 38.58 2.99 13.35
N LYS A 535 39.83 2.67 13.69
CA LYS A 535 40.64 3.39 14.70
C LYS A 535 40.81 4.88 14.44
N LYS A 536 40.61 5.34 13.20
CA LYS A 536 40.70 6.76 12.82
C LYS A 536 39.35 7.46 12.81
N MET A 537 38.28 6.75 13.12
CA MET A 537 36.90 7.21 13.00
C MET A 537 36.25 7.35 14.39
N SER A 538 35.48 8.42 14.57
CA SER A 538 34.58 8.58 15.71
C SER A 538 33.33 7.72 15.53
N ALA A 539 32.52 7.60 16.58
CA ALA A 539 31.24 6.91 16.46
C ALA A 539 30.31 7.59 15.42
N ASP A 540 30.39 8.92 15.30
CA ASP A 540 29.63 9.68 14.31
C ASP A 540 30.16 9.47 12.89
N ASP A 541 31.48 9.43 12.69
CA ASP A 541 32.07 9.09 11.39
C ASP A 541 31.64 7.69 10.92
N GLN A 542 31.64 6.72 11.85
CA GLN A 542 31.19 5.35 11.56
C GLN A 542 29.70 5.31 11.19
N ARG A 543 28.86 6.04 11.93
CA ARG A 543 27.44 6.21 11.61
C ARG A 543 27.25 6.81 10.22
N ASN A 544 27.96 7.89 9.89
CA ASN A 544 27.85 8.57 8.60
C ASN A 544 28.27 7.66 7.44
N VAL A 545 29.33 6.86 7.62
CA VAL A 545 29.70 5.82 6.63
C VAL A 545 28.58 4.79 6.47
N ALA A 546 28.01 4.28 7.56
CA ALA A 546 26.90 3.34 7.48
C ALA A 546 25.68 3.94 6.74
N ILE A 547 25.35 5.20 6.98
CA ILE A 547 24.28 5.91 6.25
C ILE A 547 24.56 5.97 4.75
N VAL A 548 25.79 6.30 4.34
CA VAL A 548 26.17 6.34 2.92
C VAL A 548 26.05 4.95 2.27
N GLU A 549 26.52 3.91 2.95
CA GLU A 549 26.49 2.53 2.43
C GLU A 549 25.05 1.98 2.35
N LEU A 550 24.19 2.38 3.28
CA LEU A 550 22.77 1.99 3.31
C LEU A 550 21.89 2.86 2.41
N PHE A 551 22.33 4.07 2.06
CA PHE A 551 21.70 4.86 1.02
C PHE A 551 21.73 4.12 -0.32
N ALA A 552 22.84 3.46 -0.65
CA ALA A 552 22.93 2.63 -1.86
C ALA A 552 21.98 1.42 -1.85
N GLN A 553 21.57 0.94 -0.67
CA GLN A 553 20.59 -0.14 -0.53
C GLN A 553 19.15 0.37 -0.66
N THR A 554 18.83 1.48 0.02
CA THR A 554 17.44 1.91 0.25
C THR A 554 17.01 3.08 -0.62
N ASN A 555 17.96 3.86 -1.14
CA ASN A 555 17.77 5.15 -1.79
C ASN A 555 16.95 6.14 -0.93
N ARG A 556 17.16 6.14 0.39
CA ARG A 556 16.40 6.92 1.38
C ARG A 556 17.30 7.75 2.29
N ASN A 557 16.75 8.84 2.82
CA ASN A 557 17.40 9.58 3.90
C ASN A 557 17.28 8.82 5.22
N LEU A 558 18.42 8.37 5.78
CA LEU A 558 18.49 7.57 7.00
C LEU A 558 18.98 8.36 8.22
N GLN A 559 19.19 9.68 8.09
CA GLN A 559 19.76 10.52 9.16
C GLN A 559 18.93 10.51 10.44
N GLY A 560 17.61 10.35 10.34
CA GLY A 560 16.70 10.29 11.48
C GLY A 560 16.66 8.96 12.23
N LEU A 561 17.31 7.90 11.73
CA LEU A 561 17.24 6.57 12.35
C LEU A 561 18.22 6.40 13.52
N GLY A 562 17.83 5.66 14.56
CA GLY A 562 18.76 5.23 15.60
C GLY A 562 19.86 4.31 15.04
N ASN A 563 20.99 4.19 15.73
CA ASN A 563 22.10 3.35 15.26
C ASN A 563 21.72 1.86 15.13
N LEU A 564 20.88 1.33 16.03
CA LEU A 564 20.35 -0.03 15.89
C LEU A 564 19.44 -0.16 14.67
N ASP A 565 18.59 0.84 14.39
CA ASP A 565 17.71 0.81 13.22
C ASP A 565 18.48 0.90 11.89
N LEU A 566 19.64 1.58 11.87
CA LEU A 566 20.56 1.56 10.73
C LEU A 566 21.09 0.15 10.47
N VAL A 567 21.52 -0.57 11.50
CA VAL A 567 22.02 -1.94 11.33
C VAL A 567 20.89 -2.90 10.97
N LEU A 568 19.69 -2.73 11.54
CA LEU A 568 18.51 -3.49 11.11
C LEU A 568 18.18 -3.24 9.64
N THR A 569 18.32 -2.00 9.16
CA THR A 569 18.19 -1.65 7.74
C THR A 569 19.19 -2.44 6.90
N ALA A 570 20.47 -2.53 7.31
CA ALA A 570 21.47 -3.35 6.64
C ALA A 570 21.05 -4.82 6.51
N LEU A 571 20.38 -5.34 7.53
CA LEU A 571 19.89 -6.71 7.61
C LEU A 571 18.55 -6.92 6.88
N GLY A 572 18.04 -5.90 6.19
CA GLY A 572 16.80 -5.98 5.41
C GLY A 572 15.54 -5.73 6.24
N VAL A 573 15.64 -5.08 7.40
CA VAL A 573 14.48 -4.64 8.20
C VAL A 573 14.45 -3.12 8.22
N GLU A 574 13.58 -2.54 7.42
CA GLU A 574 13.51 -1.09 7.21
C GLU A 574 12.30 -0.51 7.93
N ARG A 575 12.53 0.50 8.78
CA ARG A 575 11.46 1.27 9.43
C ARG A 575 11.22 2.59 8.69
N PHE A 576 9.99 3.06 8.66
CA PHE A 576 9.57 4.26 7.93
C PHE A 576 8.99 5.34 8.81
#